data_AF-A0A5K0W9W5-F1
#
_entry.id   AF-A0A5K0W9W5-F1
#
_cell.length_a   1.000
_cell.length_b   1.000
_cell.length_c   1.000
_cell.angle_alpha   90.00
_cell.angle_beta   90.00
_cell.angle_gamma   90.00
#
_symmetry.space_group_name_H-M   'P 1'
#
loop_
_entity.id
_entity.type
_entity.pdbx_description
1 polymer ?
#
loop_
_entity_poly.entity_id
_entity_poly.type
_entity_poly.pdbx_seq_one_letter_code
_entity_poly.pdbx_strand_id
1 'polypeptide(L)' 'VEEDMVDSFPYEVPQEYNSMPLLKGRATVDMKVKIKDNPNIENCVFQIVLDGYNAPVTAGNFLDLVERHFYDGMEIQR' A
#
# COMPACT_ATOMS: atom_id res chain seq x y z
N VAL A 1 12.05 -16.88 3.80
CA VAL A 1 12.73 -17.50 4.97
C VAL A 1 13.24 -16.49 6.02
N GLU A 2 12.96 -15.19 5.90
CA GLU A 2 12.98 -14.23 7.04
C GLU A 2 11.58 -13.66 7.36
N GLU A 3 10.66 -13.67 6.38
CA GLU A 3 9.28 -13.17 6.54
C GLU A 3 8.38 -14.06 7.40
N ASP A 4 8.77 -15.33 7.63
CA ASP A 4 8.02 -16.30 8.44
C ASP A 4 8.44 -16.31 9.92
N MET A 5 9.38 -15.45 10.33
CA MET A 5 9.94 -15.45 11.70
C MET A 5 9.27 -14.45 12.65
N VAL A 6 8.15 -13.84 12.27
CA VAL A 6 7.41 -12.89 13.10
C VAL A 6 6.08 -13.51 13.54
N ASP A 7 6.11 -14.24 14.67
CA ASP A 7 4.94 -14.95 15.24
C ASP A 7 3.81 -14.00 15.69
N SER A 8 4.10 -12.71 15.88
CA SER A 8 3.13 -11.73 16.35
C SER A 8 3.57 -10.31 15.98
N PHE A 9 2.60 -9.43 15.75
CA PHE A 9 2.86 -8.04 15.44
C PHE A 9 3.73 -7.38 16.52
N PRO A 10 4.85 -6.70 16.18
CA PRO A 10 5.82 -6.26 17.18
C PRO A 10 5.34 -5.12 18.07
N TYR A 11 4.21 -4.47 17.73
CA TYR A 11 3.69 -3.32 18.44
C TYR A 11 2.17 -3.38 18.59
N GLU A 12 1.68 -2.97 19.76
CA GLU A 12 0.27 -2.72 19.98
C GLU A 12 -0.09 -1.34 19.42
N VAL A 13 -1.05 -1.30 18.50
CA VAL A 13 -1.57 -0.05 17.97
C VAL A 13 -2.38 0.66 19.07
N PRO A 14 -2.19 1.96 19.29
CA PRO A 14 -2.98 2.71 20.26
C PRO A 14 -4.49 2.50 20.05
N GLN A 15 -5.25 2.36 21.14
CA GLN A 15 -6.70 2.07 21.06
C GLN A 15 -7.48 3.09 20.21
N GLU A 16 -7.01 4.33 20.14
CA GLU A 16 -7.60 5.39 19.31
C GLU A 16 -7.64 5.07 17.81
N TYR A 17 -6.75 4.20 17.31
CA TYR A 17 -6.72 3.80 15.89
C TYR A 17 -7.30 2.40 15.64
N ASN A 18 -7.82 1.70 16.66
CA ASN A 18 -8.38 0.34 16.49
C ASN A 18 -9.62 0.29 15.60
N SER A 19 -10.31 1.41 15.44
CA SER A 19 -11.47 1.53 14.53
C SER A 19 -11.07 1.80 13.08
N MET A 20 -9.79 2.08 12.81
CA MET A 20 -9.28 2.35 11.47
C MET A 20 -8.80 1.06 10.79
N PRO A 21 -8.72 1.03 9.45
CA PRO A 21 -8.08 -0.08 8.74
C PRO A 21 -6.61 -0.21 9.15
N LEU A 22 -6.19 -1.43 9.51
CA LEU A 22 -4.83 -1.74 9.94
C LEU A 22 -4.23 -2.83 9.06
N LEU A 23 -3.04 -2.58 8.51
CA LEU A 23 -2.28 -3.62 7.83
C LEU A 23 -1.39 -4.34 8.84
N LYS A 24 -1.79 -5.55 9.22
CA LYS A 24 -1.01 -6.41 10.12
C LYS A 24 -0.11 -7.40 9.36
N GLY A 25 0.80 -6.86 8.56
CA GLY A 25 1.82 -7.64 7.86
C GLY A 25 2.43 -6.86 6.71
N ARG A 26 2.82 -7.55 5.64
CA ARG A 26 3.18 -6.93 4.37
C ARG A 26 2.12 -7.21 3.32
N ALA A 27 1.87 -6.23 2.48
CA ALA A 27 1.03 -6.37 1.30
C ALA A 27 1.78 -5.87 0.07
N THR A 28 1.55 -6.49 -1.09
CA THR A 28 2.13 -6.04 -2.36
C THR A 28 1.00 -5.57 -3.26
N VAL A 29 1.16 -4.39 -3.86
CA VAL A 29 0.20 -3.83 -4.80
C VAL A 29 0.88 -3.45 -6.11
N ASP A 30 0.17 -3.61 -7.21
CA ASP A 30 0.62 -3.21 -8.54
C ASP A 30 -0.09 -1.91 -8.96
N MET A 31 0.69 -0.87 -9.20
CA MET A 31 0.22 0.43 -9.66
C MET A 31 0.52 0.59 -11.14
N LYS A 32 -0.52 0.52 -11.98
CA LYS A 32 -0.41 0.76 -13.41
C LYS A 32 -0.61 2.23 -13.73
N VAL A 33 0.40 2.86 -14.32
CA VAL A 33 0.37 4.27 -14.71
C VAL A 33 0.44 4.38 -16.22
N LYS A 34 -0.46 5.19 -16.79
CA LYS A 34 -0.40 5.60 -18.19
C LYS A 34 0.43 6.88 -18.29
N ILE A 35 1.51 6.83 -19.05
CA ILE A 35 2.39 7.98 -19.28
C ILE A 35 1.92 8.66 -20.57
N LYS A 36 1.56 9.94 -20.46
CA LYS A 36 1.25 10.79 -21.62
C LYS A 36 2.56 11.42 -22.13
N ASP A 37 2.62 11.69 -23.42
CA ASP A 37 3.69 12.47 -24.07
C ASP A 37 5.11 11.87 -23.95
N ASN A 38 5.22 10.54 -23.90
CA ASN A 38 6.50 9.85 -23.97
C ASN A 38 6.53 8.89 -25.18
N PRO A 39 7.43 9.09 -26.16
CA PRO A 39 7.46 8.29 -27.39
C PRO A 39 7.95 6.85 -27.18
N ASN A 40 8.55 6.54 -26.03
CA ASN A 40 9.17 5.24 -25.77
C ASN A 40 8.40 4.42 -24.72
N ILE A 41 7.55 5.06 -23.91
CA ILE A 41 6.88 4.40 -22.77
C ILE A 41 5.44 4.94 -22.66
N GLU A 42 4.46 4.09 -22.93
CA GLU A 42 3.04 4.45 -22.81
C GLU A 42 2.43 4.02 -21.48
N ASN A 43 2.88 2.89 -20.93
CA ASN A 43 2.38 2.32 -19.68
C ASN A 43 3.54 1.77 -18.86
N CYS A 44 3.47 1.93 -17.55
CA CYS A 44 4.41 1.35 -16.61
C CYS A 44 3.64 0.72 -15.45
N VAL A 45 4.14 -0.41 -14.93
CA VAL A 45 3.60 -1.06 -13.73
C VAL A 45 4.67 -0.96 -12.65
N PHE A 46 4.30 -0.32 -11.54
CA PHE A 46 5.14 -0.22 -10.35
C PHE A 46 4.63 -1.21 -9.30
N GLN A 47 5.50 -2.08 -8.84
CA GLN A 47 5.20 -2.95 -7.71
C GLN A 47 5.59 -2.23 -6.41
N ILE A 48 4.65 -2.08 -5.50
CA ILE A 48 4.83 -1.39 -4.22
C ILE A 48 4.62 -2.40 -3.08
N VAL A 49 5.61 -2.51 -2.20
CA VAL A 49 5.51 -3.33 -0.99
C VAL A 49 5.16 -2.41 0.18
N LEU A 50 4.00 -2.64 0.77
CA LEU A 50 3.49 -1.95 1.95
C LEU A 50 3.99 -2.65 3.21
N ASP A 51 4.66 -1.90 4.07
CA ASP A 51 5.24 -2.40 5.32
C ASP A 51 4.37 -2.06 6.53
N GLY A 52 3.41 -2.93 6.83
CA GLY A 52 2.54 -2.76 7.99
C GLY A 52 3.28 -2.94 9.32
N TYR A 53 4.41 -3.66 9.37
CA TYR A 53 5.13 -3.89 10.63
C TYR A 53 5.62 -2.59 11.26
N ASN A 54 6.12 -1.68 10.42
CA ASN A 54 6.57 -0.35 10.85
C ASN A 54 5.45 0.69 10.79
N ALA A 55 4.48 0.54 9.88
CA ALA A 55 3.49 1.57 9.58
C ALA A 55 2.06 0.99 9.42
N PRO A 56 1.47 0.40 10.48
CA PRO A 56 0.23 -0.38 10.35
C PRO A 56 -0.99 0.46 9.98
N VAL A 57 -1.11 1.67 10.53
CA VAL A 57 -2.27 2.55 10.32
C VAL A 57 -2.23 3.16 8.92
N THR A 58 -1.08 3.70 8.49
CA THR A 58 -0.96 4.35 7.18
C THR A 58 -1.00 3.33 6.04
N ALA A 59 -0.31 2.20 6.18
CA ALA A 59 -0.36 1.13 5.20
C ALA A 59 -1.75 0.47 5.13
N GLY A 60 -2.42 0.31 6.27
CA GLY A 60 -3.80 -0.17 6.34
C GLY A 60 -4.78 0.77 5.64
N ASN A 61 -4.70 2.06 5.92
CA ASN A 61 -5.55 3.05 5.27
C ASN A 61 -5.30 3.14 3.75
N PHE A 62 -4.04 3.09 3.31
CA PHE A 62 -3.73 3.07 1.87
C PHE A 62 -4.29 1.82 1.20
N LEU A 63 -4.13 0.63 1.80
CA LEU A 63 -4.67 -0.61 1.27
C LEU A 63 -6.21 -0.59 1.20
N ASP A 64 -6.89 -0.07 2.22
CA ASP A 64 -8.35 0.10 2.21
C ASP A 64 -8.82 1.02 1.08
N LEU A 65 -8.09 2.11 0.79
CA LEU A 65 -8.39 2.98 -0.35
C LEU A 65 -8.15 2.29 -1.70
N VAL A 66 -7.11 1.45 -1.79
CA VAL A 66 -6.85 0.64 -2.99
C VAL A 66 -7.98 -0.36 -3.24
N GLU A 67 -8.44 -1.09 -2.22
CA GLU A 67 -9.55 -2.05 -2.33
C GLU A 67 -10.87 -1.37 -2.74
N ARG A 68 -11.04 -0.11 -2.38
CA ARG A 68 -12.19 0.73 -2.78
C ARG A 68 -12.05 1.34 -4.17
N HIS A 69 -11.02 0.98 -4.93
CA HIS A 69 -10.71 1.54 -6.26
C HIS A 69 -10.54 3.06 -6.27
N PHE A 70 -10.14 3.65 -5.13
CA PHE A 70 -10.08 5.11 -4.98
C PHE A 70 -9.06 5.77 -5.92
N TYR A 71 -7.94 5.08 -6.20
CA TYR A 71 -6.85 5.61 -7.02
C TYR A 71 -7.01 5.32 -8.52
N ASP A 72 -8.02 4.56 -8.92
CA ASP A 72 -8.19 4.12 -10.30
C ASP A 72 -8.56 5.31 -11.20
N GLY A 73 -7.77 5.55 -12.24
CA GLY A 73 -8.00 6.63 -13.22
C GLY A 73 -7.63 8.04 -12.74
N MET A 74 -7.01 8.17 -11.57
CA MET A 74 -6.57 9.45 -11.03
C MET A 74 -5.37 10.03 -11.82
N GLU A 75 -5.40 11.33 -12.10
CA GLU A 75 -4.24 12.03 -12.67
C GLU A 75 -3.24 12.40 -11.57
N ILE A 76 -1.94 12.22 -11.85
CA ILE A 76 -0.86 12.50 -10.91
C ILE A 76 -0.26 13.88 -11.23
N GLN A 77 -0.10 14.72 -10.21
CA GLN A 77 0.64 15.98 -10.28
C GLN A 77 2.10 15.75 -9.86
N ARG A 78 3.03 16.50 -10.45
CA ARG A 78 4.47 16.45 -10.14
C ARG A 78 4.92 17.72 -9.44
#